data_AF-D6BRF3-F1
#
_entry.id   AF-D6BRF3-F1
#
_cell.length_a   1.000
_cell.length_b   1.000
_cell.length_c   1.000
_cell.angle_alpha   90.00
_cell.angle_beta   90.00
_cell.angle_gamma   90.00
#
_symmetry.space_group_name_H-M   'P 1'
#
loop_
_entity.id
_entity.type
_entity.pdbx_description
1 polymer ?
#
loop_
_entity_poly.entity_id
_entity_poly.type
_entity_poly.pdbx_seq_one_letter_code
_entity_poly.pdbx_strand_id
1 'polypeptide(L)'
;MGSCGALGWGLLLLGAVCGAAGEPHSMRYFYTAMTDPGTGMPWFVYVGYVDGEIFMHYDSTARKFVPRTEWMKAPGAVDPEYWERNTRNAQSAEQVNRVDLGTLQERFNQSGGSHTVQLMYGCDILGNRTTRGYYQDAYDGRDFIAFDKDKKTFTAAVPEAVLTKRKWEADPTYADGWKHYLEETCVEWLRRYVEHGKAELERREP
;
A
#
# COMPACT_ATOMS: atom_id res chain seq x y z
N MET A 1 38.73 48.81 8.28
CA MET A 1 40.01 48.88 9.03
C MET A 1 39.69 48.59 10.50
N GLY A 2 40.33 47.58 11.10
CA GLY A 2 40.27 47.33 12.55
C GLY A 2 39.99 45.88 12.97
N SER A 3 40.97 44.99 12.78
CA SER A 3 41.18 43.77 13.61
C SER A 3 41.72 44.22 14.99
N CYS A 4 41.79 43.48 16.10
CA CYS A 4 41.54 42.10 16.50
C CYS A 4 41.54 42.11 18.06
N GLY A 5 40.90 41.16 18.71
CA GLY A 5 41.06 40.97 20.16
C GLY A 5 40.17 39.84 20.69
N ALA A 6 40.62 38.60 20.54
CA ALA A 6 40.04 37.45 21.19
C ALA A 6 40.50 37.39 22.66
N LEU A 7 39.64 36.91 23.55
CA LEU A 7 39.91 35.95 24.63
C LEU A 7 38.67 35.85 25.52
N GLY A 8 38.07 34.65 25.62
CA GLY A 8 37.01 34.38 26.58
C GLY A 8 36.19 33.16 26.20
N TRP A 9 36.60 32.01 26.74
CA TRP A 9 35.99 30.70 26.52
C TRP A 9 34.54 30.65 27.01
N GLY A 10 33.65 30.13 26.16
CA GLY A 10 32.25 29.90 26.51
C GLY A 10 31.47 29.23 25.38
N LEU A 11 31.94 28.06 24.92
CA LEU A 11 31.08 27.17 24.12
C LEU A 11 29.98 26.63 25.04
N LEU A 12 28.80 27.25 25.02
CA LEU A 12 27.55 26.54 25.29
C LEU A 12 27.22 25.73 24.04
N LEU A 13 27.78 24.52 23.96
CA LEU A 13 27.27 23.48 23.07
C LEU A 13 25.89 23.09 23.60
N LEU A 14 24.85 23.75 23.09
CA LEU A 14 23.53 23.15 22.99
C LEU A 14 23.67 21.94 22.06
N GLY A 15 24.06 20.81 22.65
CA GLY A 15 23.96 19.51 22.02
C GLY A 15 22.47 19.20 21.83
N ALA A 16 21.91 19.71 20.75
CA ALA A 16 20.71 19.11 20.20
C ALA A 16 21.11 17.69 19.81
N VAL A 17 20.71 16.72 20.63
CA VAL A 17 20.63 15.33 20.20
C VAL A 17 19.52 15.32 19.14
N CYS A 18 19.87 15.69 17.91
CA CYS A 18 19.13 15.24 16.75
C CYS A 18 19.28 13.73 16.78
N GLY A 19 18.29 13.02 17.33
CA GLY A 19 18.17 11.60 17.09
C GLY A 19 18.28 11.40 15.59
N ALA A 20 19.20 10.54 15.14
CA ALA A 20 19.40 10.30 13.72
C ALA A 20 18.06 9.92 13.11
N ALA A 21 17.52 10.80 12.26
CA ALA A 21 16.32 10.49 11.50
C ALA A 21 16.66 9.31 10.59
N GLY A 22 15.86 8.24 10.68
CA GLY A 22 15.94 7.16 9.71
C GLY A 22 15.43 7.63 8.35
N GLU A 23 15.79 6.90 7.30
CA GLU A 23 15.19 7.08 5.99
C GLU A 23 13.72 6.61 6.04
N PRO A 24 12.77 7.39 5.52
CA PRO A 24 11.38 6.96 5.45
C PRO A 24 11.19 5.93 4.34
N HIS A 25 10.41 4.88 4.62
CA HIS A 25 10.07 3.85 3.64
C HIS A 25 8.55 3.65 3.55
N SER A 26 8.08 3.17 2.40
CA SER A 26 6.67 2.92 2.13
C SER A 26 6.47 1.62 1.36
N MET A 27 5.40 0.91 1.68
CA MET A 27 4.91 -0.23 0.91
C MET A 27 3.44 -0.01 0.57
N ARG A 28 3.09 -0.12 -0.72
CA ARG A 28 1.71 0.07 -1.20
C ARG A 28 1.33 -1.00 -2.19
N TYR A 29 0.13 -1.54 -2.02
CA TYR A 29 -0.50 -2.47 -2.93
C TYR A 29 -1.69 -1.79 -3.59
N PHE A 30 -1.84 -2.03 -4.89
CA PHE A 30 -2.92 -1.47 -5.69
C PHE A 30 -3.64 -2.59 -6.42
N TYR A 31 -4.96 -2.63 -6.27
CA TYR A 31 -5.84 -3.39 -7.15
C TYR A 31 -6.47 -2.43 -8.14
N THR A 32 -6.65 -2.86 -9.37
CA THR A 32 -7.45 -2.15 -10.36
C THR A 32 -8.21 -3.16 -11.19
N ALA A 33 -9.53 -3.12 -11.07
CA ALA A 33 -10.46 -3.91 -11.86
C ALA A 33 -11.21 -2.99 -12.81
N MET A 34 -11.45 -3.44 -14.04
CA MET A 34 -12.08 -2.67 -15.12
C MET A 34 -13.14 -3.52 -15.81
N THR A 35 -14.29 -2.94 -16.13
CA THR A 35 -15.31 -3.65 -16.94
C THR A 35 -14.88 -3.80 -18.40
N ASP A 36 -14.26 -2.77 -18.97
CA ASP A 36 -13.72 -2.77 -20.33
C ASP A 36 -12.30 -2.18 -20.34
N PRO A 37 -11.24 -3.02 -20.20
CA PRO A 37 -9.85 -2.57 -20.17
C PRO A 37 -9.29 -2.26 -21.57
N GLY A 38 -10.06 -2.49 -22.64
CA GLY A 38 -9.57 -2.43 -24.02
C GLY A 38 -8.91 -3.73 -24.49
N THR A 39 -8.66 -3.82 -25.80
CA THR A 39 -8.19 -5.05 -26.45
C THR A 39 -6.82 -5.49 -25.94
N GLY A 40 -6.73 -6.75 -25.49
CA GLY A 40 -5.47 -7.37 -25.05
C GLY A 40 -5.01 -6.95 -23.65
N MET A 41 -5.72 -6.03 -22.98
CA MET A 41 -5.40 -5.59 -21.63
C MET A 41 -6.08 -6.47 -20.58
N PRO A 42 -5.40 -6.78 -19.46
CA PRO A 42 -6.03 -7.49 -18.37
C PRO A 42 -7.12 -6.64 -17.73
N TRP A 43 -8.25 -7.27 -17.39
CA TRP A 43 -9.36 -6.59 -16.72
C TRP A 43 -9.11 -6.40 -15.21
N PHE A 44 -8.16 -7.15 -14.63
CA PHE A 44 -7.72 -6.99 -13.24
C PHE A 44 -6.20 -6.99 -13.15
N VAL A 45 -5.66 -6.02 -12.41
CA VAL A 45 -4.23 -5.89 -12.14
C VAL A 45 -4.03 -5.70 -10.64
N TYR A 46 -3.01 -6.37 -10.09
CA TYR A 46 -2.58 -6.22 -8.71
C TYR A 46 -1.07 -6.01 -8.68
N VAL A 47 -0.65 -4.81 -8.26
CA VAL A 47 0.75 -4.37 -8.20
C VAL A 47 1.15 -4.06 -6.77
N GLY A 48 2.37 -4.44 -6.39
CA GLY A 48 3.00 -4.03 -5.13
C GLY A 48 4.19 -3.11 -5.37
N TYR A 49 4.29 -2.04 -4.58
CA TYR A 49 5.36 -1.06 -4.58
C TYR A 49 6.09 -1.06 -3.23
N VAL A 50 7.41 -0.95 -3.27
CA VAL A 50 8.27 -0.54 -2.15
C VAL A 50 9.02 0.70 -2.59
N ASP A 51 8.90 1.80 -1.84
CA ASP A 51 9.54 3.09 -2.16
C ASP A 51 9.32 3.59 -3.60
N GLY A 52 8.10 3.36 -4.11
CA GLY A 52 7.71 3.74 -5.47
C GLY A 52 8.19 2.80 -6.56
N GLU A 53 8.93 1.74 -6.24
CA GLU A 53 9.36 0.71 -7.18
C GLU A 53 8.42 -0.50 -7.16
N ILE A 54 7.99 -0.93 -8.34
CA ILE A 54 7.21 -2.16 -8.48
C ILE A 54 8.11 -3.37 -8.19
N PHE A 55 7.78 -4.13 -7.16
CA PHE A 55 8.51 -5.35 -6.80
C PHE A 55 7.75 -6.64 -7.13
N MET A 56 6.42 -6.57 -7.26
CA MET A 56 5.57 -7.69 -7.64
C MET A 56 4.39 -7.27 -8.49
N HIS A 57 3.97 -8.16 -9.38
CA HIS A 57 2.87 -7.93 -10.31
C HIS A 57 2.05 -9.19 -10.53
N TYR A 58 0.73 -9.02 -10.59
CA TYR A 58 -0.25 -9.99 -11.03
C TYR A 58 -1.20 -9.32 -12.02
N ASP A 59 -1.66 -10.08 -13.01
CA ASP A 59 -2.78 -9.67 -13.85
C ASP A 59 -3.70 -10.85 -14.20
N SER A 60 -4.92 -10.54 -14.61
CA SER A 60 -5.95 -11.52 -14.96
C SER A 60 -5.64 -12.36 -16.21
N THR A 61 -4.62 -11.99 -16.99
CA THR A 61 -4.22 -12.74 -18.20
C THR A 61 -3.30 -13.88 -17.83
N ALA A 62 -2.21 -13.58 -17.10
CA ALA A 62 -1.25 -14.59 -16.64
C ALA A 62 -1.74 -15.35 -15.40
N ARG A 63 -2.62 -14.73 -14.59
CA ARG A 63 -3.21 -15.27 -13.35
C ARG A 63 -2.19 -15.81 -12.35
N LYS A 64 -0.99 -15.23 -12.32
CA LYS A 64 0.13 -15.62 -11.45
C LYS A 64 0.93 -14.40 -11.02
N PHE A 65 1.35 -14.36 -9.75
CA PHE A 65 2.30 -13.34 -9.31
C PHE A 65 3.70 -13.61 -9.84
N VAL A 66 4.35 -12.53 -10.28
CA VAL A 66 5.74 -12.56 -10.71
C VAL A 66 6.54 -11.46 -10.01
N PRO A 67 7.80 -11.74 -9.62
CA PRO A 67 8.71 -10.71 -9.13
C PRO A 67 9.07 -9.74 -10.25
N ARG A 68 9.24 -8.47 -9.89
CA ARG A 68 9.64 -7.39 -10.80
C ARG A 68 11.01 -6.80 -10.52
N THR A 69 11.60 -7.12 -9.37
CA THR A 69 12.97 -6.73 -8.98
C THR A 69 13.88 -7.93 -8.84
N GLU A 70 15.20 -7.72 -8.90
CA GLU A 70 16.18 -8.81 -8.74
C GLU A 70 16.27 -9.30 -7.30
N TRP A 71 16.15 -8.40 -6.31
CA TRP A 71 16.16 -8.78 -4.90
C TRP A 71 15.00 -9.72 -4.52
N MET A 72 13.84 -9.62 -5.18
CA MET A 72 12.73 -10.58 -4.98
C MET A 72 12.95 -11.94 -5.64
N LYS A 73 13.85 -12.02 -6.63
CA LYS A 73 14.22 -13.28 -7.29
C LYS A 73 15.35 -14.00 -6.55
N ALA A 74 16.08 -13.28 -5.70
CA ALA A 74 17.24 -13.81 -5.00
C ALA A 74 16.85 -15.02 -4.11
N PRO A 75 17.69 -16.08 -4.07
CA PRO A 75 17.48 -17.21 -3.18
C PRO A 75 17.35 -16.76 -1.73
N GLY A 76 16.29 -17.20 -1.04
CA GLY A 76 16.04 -16.88 0.37
C GLY A 76 15.39 -15.51 0.63
N ALA A 77 15.07 -14.72 -0.41
CA ALA A 77 14.34 -13.45 -0.25
C ALA A 77 12.92 -13.65 0.30
N VAL A 78 12.28 -14.76 -0.09
CA VAL A 78 10.95 -15.18 0.37
C VAL A 78 10.90 -16.69 0.59
N ASP A 79 9.91 -17.14 1.38
CA ASP A 79 9.67 -18.56 1.60
C ASP A 79 9.22 -19.28 0.31
N PRO A 80 9.47 -20.60 0.17
CA PRO A 80 9.12 -21.34 -1.05
C PRO A 80 7.65 -21.28 -1.47
N GLU A 81 6.73 -21.12 -0.51
CA GLU A 81 5.30 -21.05 -0.75
C GLU A 81 4.79 -19.63 -1.03
N TYR A 82 5.65 -18.62 -0.87
CA TYR A 82 5.28 -17.21 -0.94
C TYR A 82 4.54 -16.88 -2.24
N TRP A 83 5.08 -17.27 -3.39
CA TRP A 83 4.51 -16.92 -4.69
C TRP A 83 3.19 -17.63 -4.96
N GLU A 84 3.06 -18.89 -4.53
CA GLU A 84 1.82 -19.65 -4.68
C GLU A 84 0.73 -19.11 -3.76
N ARG A 85 1.07 -18.86 -2.48
CA ARG A 85 0.18 -18.25 -1.49
C ARG A 85 -0.36 -16.91 -1.98
N ASN A 86 0.53 -16.01 -2.41
CA ASN A 86 0.12 -14.71 -2.95
C ASN A 86 -0.69 -14.84 -4.24
N THR A 87 -0.36 -15.82 -5.12
CA THR A 87 -1.13 -16.05 -6.34
C THR A 87 -2.57 -16.46 -6.02
N ARG A 88 -2.78 -17.34 -5.03
CA ARG A 88 -4.13 -17.72 -4.58
C ARG A 88 -4.87 -16.50 -4.00
N ASN A 89 -4.19 -15.69 -3.18
CA ASN A 89 -4.79 -14.47 -2.62
C ASN A 89 -5.21 -13.48 -3.73
N ALA A 90 -4.38 -13.27 -4.77
CA ALA A 90 -4.73 -12.42 -5.90
C ALA A 90 -5.89 -12.99 -6.73
N GLN A 91 -5.95 -14.30 -6.93
CA GLN A 91 -7.08 -14.94 -7.61
C GLN A 91 -8.39 -14.77 -6.82
N SER A 92 -8.34 -14.85 -5.48
CA SER A 92 -9.50 -14.53 -4.65
C SER A 92 -9.89 -13.04 -4.76
N ALA A 93 -8.92 -12.13 -4.69
CA ALA A 93 -9.15 -10.69 -4.84
C ALA A 93 -9.73 -10.34 -6.23
N GLU A 94 -9.24 -10.99 -7.28
CA GLU A 94 -9.77 -10.89 -8.64
C GLU A 94 -11.26 -11.27 -8.66
N GLN A 95 -11.65 -12.43 -8.11
CA GLN A 95 -13.06 -12.84 -8.08
C GLN A 95 -13.95 -11.87 -7.28
N VAL A 96 -13.46 -11.36 -6.15
CA VAL A 96 -14.19 -10.35 -5.36
C VAL A 96 -14.40 -9.08 -6.18
N ASN A 97 -13.36 -8.58 -6.83
CA ASN A 97 -13.43 -7.37 -7.65
C ASN A 97 -14.35 -7.54 -8.88
N ARG A 98 -14.48 -8.76 -9.42
CA ARG A 98 -15.48 -9.05 -10.46
C ARG A 98 -16.90 -8.79 -9.97
N VAL A 99 -17.20 -9.24 -8.76
CA VAL A 99 -18.52 -9.04 -8.12
C VAL A 99 -18.72 -7.58 -7.75
N ASP A 100 -17.67 -6.91 -7.26
CA ASP A 100 -17.73 -5.50 -6.88
C ASP A 100 -18.01 -4.59 -8.07
N LEU A 101 -17.43 -4.86 -9.26
CA LEU A 101 -17.73 -4.12 -10.49
C LEU A 101 -19.25 -4.12 -10.77
N GLY A 102 -19.88 -5.30 -10.78
CA GLY A 102 -21.33 -5.41 -11.01
C GLY A 102 -22.16 -4.75 -9.90
N THR A 103 -21.78 -4.99 -8.64
CA THR A 103 -22.48 -4.42 -7.47
C THR A 103 -22.45 -2.89 -7.48
N LEU A 104 -21.31 -2.29 -7.83
CA LEU A 104 -21.15 -0.84 -7.86
C LEU A 104 -21.88 -0.23 -9.06
N GLN A 105 -21.82 -0.86 -10.24
CA GLN A 105 -22.63 -0.43 -11.38
C GLN A 105 -24.13 -0.37 -11.02
N GLU A 106 -24.66 -1.39 -10.34
CA GLU A 106 -26.05 -1.41 -9.87
C GLU A 106 -26.33 -0.28 -8.86
N ARG A 107 -25.48 -0.10 -7.84
CA ARG A 107 -25.67 0.93 -6.81
C ARG A 107 -25.66 2.35 -7.37
N PHE A 108 -24.84 2.59 -8.40
CA PHE A 108 -24.77 3.88 -9.09
C PHE A 108 -25.80 4.00 -10.23
N ASN A 109 -26.69 3.02 -10.42
CA ASN A 109 -27.68 2.97 -11.51
C ASN A 109 -27.06 3.12 -12.91
N GLN A 110 -25.90 2.49 -13.14
CA GLN A 110 -25.15 2.53 -14.39
C GLN A 110 -25.44 1.26 -15.21
N SER A 111 -25.82 1.43 -16.49
CA SER A 111 -26.21 0.33 -17.39
C SER A 111 -25.25 0.11 -18.57
N GLY A 112 -24.12 0.81 -18.60
CA GLY A 112 -23.10 0.70 -19.64
C GLY A 112 -21.95 1.69 -19.43
N GLY A 113 -20.89 1.54 -20.21
CA GLY A 113 -19.63 2.28 -20.03
C GLY A 113 -18.53 1.45 -19.38
N SER A 114 -17.31 1.97 -19.43
CA SER A 114 -16.17 1.38 -18.72
C SER A 114 -16.11 1.96 -17.31
N HIS A 115 -16.07 1.08 -16.31
CA HIS A 115 -16.04 1.42 -14.90
C HIS A 115 -14.85 0.76 -14.23
N THR A 116 -14.36 1.37 -13.16
CA THR A 116 -13.20 0.88 -12.43
C THR A 116 -13.45 0.74 -10.94
N VAL A 117 -13.01 -0.36 -10.36
CA VAL A 117 -12.86 -0.54 -8.91
C VAL A 117 -11.38 -0.56 -8.59
N GLN A 118 -10.97 0.26 -7.64
CA GLN A 118 -9.57 0.41 -7.25
C GLN A 118 -9.46 0.29 -5.73
N LEU A 119 -8.45 -0.44 -5.27
CA LEU A 119 -8.09 -0.50 -3.86
C LEU A 119 -6.63 -0.07 -3.73
N MET A 120 -6.34 0.79 -2.77
CA MET A 120 -4.98 1.05 -2.30
C MET A 120 -4.89 0.69 -0.81
N TYR A 121 -3.91 -0.12 -0.46
CA TYR A 121 -3.59 -0.36 0.95
C TYR A 121 -2.09 -0.52 1.16
N GLY A 122 -1.64 -0.34 2.39
CA GLY A 122 -0.23 -0.49 2.75
C GLY A 122 0.15 0.35 3.95
N CYS A 123 1.45 0.55 4.14
CA CYS A 123 1.99 1.19 5.32
C CYS A 123 3.28 1.95 5.02
N ASP A 124 3.58 2.89 5.92
CA ASP A 124 4.81 3.67 5.89
C ASP A 124 5.57 3.47 7.21
N ILE A 125 6.90 3.51 7.15
CA ILE A 125 7.80 3.70 8.30
C ILE A 125 8.43 5.08 8.10
N LEU A 126 8.10 6.05 8.94
CA LEU A 126 8.60 7.41 8.82
C LEU A 126 9.99 7.55 9.44
N GLY A 127 10.71 8.64 9.14
CA GLY A 127 12.08 8.83 9.62
C GLY A 127 12.22 8.92 11.16
N ASN A 128 11.15 9.26 11.87
CA ASN A 128 11.10 9.17 13.34
C ASN A 128 10.68 7.78 13.86
N ARG A 129 10.67 6.76 12.99
CA ARG A 129 10.24 5.37 13.21
C ARG A 129 8.76 5.17 13.53
N THR A 130 7.94 6.22 13.43
CA THR A 130 6.48 6.06 13.55
C THR A 130 5.92 5.40 12.29
N THR A 131 4.84 4.64 12.46
CA THR A 131 4.20 3.92 11.35
C THR A 131 2.87 4.53 10.98
N ARG A 132 2.50 4.41 9.70
CA ARG A 132 1.15 4.75 9.20
C ARG A 132 0.61 3.59 8.39
N GLY A 133 -0.70 3.44 8.37
CA GLY A 133 -1.40 2.39 7.64
C GLY A 133 -2.57 2.96 6.86
N TYR A 134 -2.80 2.43 5.67
CA TYR A 134 -3.78 2.94 4.71
C TYR A 134 -4.60 1.79 4.13
N TYR A 135 -5.89 2.03 3.95
CA TYR A 135 -6.80 1.19 3.17
C TYR A 135 -7.90 2.11 2.61
N GLN A 136 -8.00 2.18 1.28
CA GLN A 136 -8.89 3.09 0.56
C GLN A 136 -9.37 2.46 -0.74
N ASP A 137 -10.68 2.39 -0.92
CA ASP A 137 -11.27 2.05 -2.22
C ASP A 137 -11.70 3.30 -2.97
N ALA A 138 -11.59 3.23 -4.29
CA ALA A 138 -12.11 4.20 -5.23
C ALA A 138 -12.97 3.51 -6.30
N TYR A 139 -13.96 4.25 -6.79
CA TYR A 139 -14.83 3.84 -7.90
C TYR A 139 -14.81 4.94 -8.98
N ASP A 140 -14.54 4.55 -10.22
CA ASP A 140 -14.36 5.47 -11.36
C ASP A 140 -13.37 6.61 -11.04
N GLY A 141 -12.25 6.28 -10.37
CA GLY A 141 -11.20 7.24 -10.00
C GLY A 141 -11.55 8.20 -8.87
N ARG A 142 -12.70 8.03 -8.20
CA ARG A 142 -13.16 8.87 -7.08
C ARG A 142 -13.20 8.09 -5.79
N ASP A 143 -12.87 8.75 -4.67
CA ASP A 143 -12.94 8.17 -3.33
C ASP A 143 -14.31 7.53 -3.08
N PHE A 144 -14.31 6.27 -2.61
CA PHE A 144 -15.51 5.51 -2.31
C PHE A 144 -15.63 5.24 -0.80
N ILE A 145 -14.64 4.57 -0.22
CA ILE A 145 -14.59 4.28 1.22
C ILE A 145 -13.14 4.21 1.73
N ALA A 146 -12.89 4.70 2.95
CA ALA A 146 -11.57 4.67 3.58
C ALA A 146 -11.63 4.16 5.02
N PHE A 147 -10.63 3.38 5.44
CA PHE A 147 -10.56 2.83 6.80
C PHE A 147 -9.78 3.76 7.76
N ASP A 148 -10.39 4.10 8.89
CA ASP A 148 -9.74 4.71 10.05
C ASP A 148 -9.34 3.59 11.02
N LYS A 149 -8.07 3.17 10.93
CA LYS A 149 -7.52 2.05 11.74
C LYS A 149 -7.50 2.33 13.25
N ASP A 150 -7.48 3.60 13.64
CA ASP A 150 -7.38 3.99 15.05
C ASP A 150 -8.77 3.91 15.69
N LYS A 151 -9.80 4.33 14.97
CA LYS A 151 -11.20 4.21 15.40
C LYS A 151 -11.85 2.87 15.04
N LYS A 152 -11.21 2.06 14.19
CA LYS A 152 -11.79 0.85 13.59
C LYS A 152 -13.13 1.13 12.90
N THR A 153 -13.22 2.26 12.21
CA THR A 153 -14.43 2.68 11.48
C THR A 153 -14.08 3.02 10.04
N PHE A 154 -15.08 3.08 9.18
CA PHE A 154 -14.93 3.41 7.77
C PHE A 154 -15.60 4.75 7.45
N THR A 155 -14.95 5.58 6.67
CA THR A 155 -15.55 6.81 6.12
C THR A 155 -16.08 6.52 4.73
N ALA A 156 -17.40 6.56 4.56
CA ALA A 156 -18.03 6.50 3.25
C ALA A 156 -17.94 7.89 2.59
N ALA A 157 -17.28 7.99 1.44
CA ALA A 157 -17.14 9.25 0.70
C ALA A 157 -18.39 9.61 -0.11
N VAL A 158 -19.22 8.61 -0.43
CA VAL A 158 -20.45 8.72 -1.23
C VAL A 158 -21.59 7.90 -0.61
N PRO A 159 -22.87 8.24 -0.86
CA PRO A 159 -24.02 7.50 -0.32
C PRO A 159 -24.00 6.00 -0.63
N GLU A 160 -23.54 5.62 -1.82
CA GLU A 160 -23.47 4.25 -2.33
C GLU A 160 -22.50 3.36 -1.53
N ALA A 161 -21.57 3.98 -0.79
CA ALA A 161 -20.63 3.30 0.10
C ALA A 161 -21.19 3.03 1.51
N VAL A 162 -22.31 3.64 1.89
CA VAL A 162 -22.87 3.50 3.26
C VAL A 162 -23.26 2.05 3.57
N LEU A 163 -23.76 1.31 2.59
CA LEU A 163 -24.10 -0.11 2.78
C LEU A 163 -22.84 -0.94 3.05
N THR A 164 -21.75 -0.69 2.32
CA THR A 164 -20.45 -1.36 2.54
C THR A 164 -19.90 -1.02 3.92
N LYS A 165 -19.90 0.27 4.31
CA LYS A 165 -19.53 0.73 5.67
C LYS A 165 -20.28 -0.05 6.75
N ARG A 166 -21.62 -0.09 6.68
CA ARG A 166 -22.44 -0.80 7.68
C ARG A 166 -22.11 -2.28 7.75
N LYS A 167 -21.92 -2.94 6.60
CA LYS A 167 -21.55 -4.36 6.54
C LYS A 167 -20.21 -4.63 7.22
N TRP A 168 -19.20 -3.82 6.92
CA TRP A 168 -17.84 -4.00 7.46
C TRP A 168 -17.72 -3.60 8.93
N GLU A 169 -18.46 -2.59 9.40
CA GLU A 169 -18.49 -2.20 10.82
C GLU A 169 -19.35 -3.13 11.69
N ALA A 170 -20.28 -3.89 11.09
CA ALA A 170 -21.07 -4.88 11.79
C ALA A 170 -20.27 -6.15 12.13
N ASP A 171 -19.13 -6.37 11.47
CA ASP A 171 -18.21 -7.48 11.74
C ASP A 171 -16.90 -6.95 12.34
N PRO A 172 -16.74 -6.98 13.68
CA PRO A 172 -15.52 -6.52 14.32
C PRO A 172 -14.26 -7.23 13.83
N THR A 173 -14.37 -8.49 13.39
CA THR A 173 -13.23 -9.28 12.93
C THR A 173 -12.62 -8.71 11.64
N TYR A 174 -13.44 -8.08 10.80
CA TYR A 174 -12.97 -7.42 9.58
C TYR A 174 -12.10 -6.20 9.90
N ALA A 175 -12.60 -5.33 10.78
CA ALA A 175 -11.87 -4.13 11.19
C ALA A 175 -10.61 -4.48 12.01
N ASP A 176 -10.69 -5.47 12.89
CA ASP A 176 -9.55 -5.96 13.67
C ASP A 176 -8.47 -6.57 12.77
N GLY A 177 -8.86 -7.39 11.79
CA GLY A 177 -7.94 -7.98 10.83
C GLY A 177 -7.18 -6.93 10.01
N TRP A 178 -7.88 -5.91 9.50
CA TRP A 178 -7.23 -4.82 8.78
C TRP A 178 -6.33 -3.97 9.66
N LYS A 179 -6.74 -3.67 10.91
CA LYS A 179 -5.88 -2.96 11.84
C LYS A 179 -4.58 -3.73 12.12
N HIS A 180 -4.68 -5.02 12.45
CA HIS A 180 -3.53 -5.86 12.71
C HIS A 180 -2.61 -5.95 11.48
N TYR A 181 -3.18 -6.15 10.29
CA TYR A 181 -2.39 -6.17 9.05
C TYR A 181 -1.62 -4.85 8.85
N LEU A 182 -2.29 -3.71 9.01
CA LEU A 182 -1.69 -2.39 8.73
C LEU A 182 -0.68 -1.94 9.81
N GLU A 183 -0.86 -2.37 11.06
CA GLU A 183 0.02 -1.99 12.17
C GLU A 183 1.21 -2.94 12.36
N GLU A 184 1.04 -4.23 12.04
CA GLU A 184 2.03 -5.27 12.30
C GLU A 184 2.51 -5.90 11.00
N THR A 185 1.67 -6.70 10.34
CA THR A 185 2.08 -7.53 9.20
C THR A 185 2.73 -6.72 8.09
N CYS A 186 2.10 -5.61 7.68
CA CYS A 186 2.61 -4.73 6.65
C CYS A 186 3.98 -4.16 7.01
N VAL A 187 4.15 -3.70 8.25
CA VAL A 187 5.38 -3.07 8.74
C VAL A 187 6.52 -4.10 8.81
N GLU A 188 6.23 -5.32 9.25
CA GLU A 188 7.20 -6.42 9.25
C GLU A 188 7.69 -6.76 7.85
N TRP A 189 6.76 -6.87 6.89
CA TRP A 189 7.12 -7.11 5.49
C TRP A 189 7.91 -5.96 4.88
N LEU A 190 7.52 -4.71 5.14
CA LEU A 190 8.24 -3.55 4.64
C LEU A 190 9.69 -3.53 5.16
N ARG A 191 9.92 -3.82 6.46
CA ARG A 191 11.30 -3.95 7.00
C ARG A 191 12.10 -5.02 6.28
N ARG A 192 11.51 -6.19 6.07
CA ARG A 192 12.16 -7.31 5.37
C ARG A 192 12.51 -6.95 3.93
N TYR A 193 11.59 -6.31 3.19
CA TYR A 193 11.83 -5.93 1.81
C TYR A 193 12.88 -4.85 1.66
N VAL A 194 12.88 -3.84 2.55
CA VAL A 194 13.93 -2.81 2.58
C VAL A 194 15.28 -3.43 2.89
N GLU A 195 15.37 -4.37 3.84
CA GLU A 195 16.62 -5.06 4.17
C GLU A 195 17.17 -5.88 2.98
N HIS A 196 16.32 -6.61 2.26
CA HIS A 196 16.73 -7.39 1.09
C HIS A 196 16.99 -6.53 -0.16
N GLY A 197 16.23 -5.46 -0.35
CA GLY A 197 16.32 -4.56 -1.50
C GLY A 197 17.34 -3.44 -1.34
N LYS A 198 17.96 -3.29 -0.16
CA LYS A 198 18.80 -2.15 0.25
C LYS A 198 19.79 -1.69 -0.84
N ALA A 199 20.58 -2.61 -1.39
CA ALA A 199 21.59 -2.26 -2.40
C ALA A 199 21.00 -1.73 -3.72
N GLU A 200 19.78 -2.15 -4.10
CA GLU A 200 19.10 -1.69 -5.31
C GLU A 200 18.32 -0.39 -5.06
N LEU A 201 17.72 -0.25 -3.88
CA LEU A 201 16.99 0.93 -3.44
C LEU A 201 17.93 2.13 -3.19
N GLU A 202 19.04 1.94 -2.48
CA GLU A 202 20.02 3.00 -2.15
C GLU A 202 20.80 3.51 -3.36
N ARG A 203 20.91 2.73 -4.45
CA ARG A 203 21.59 3.17 -5.68
C ARG A 203 20.86 4.33 -6.39
N ARG A 204 19.65 4.69 -5.94
CA ARG A 204 18.78 5.67 -6.60
C ARG A 204 18.94 7.09 -6.07
N GLU A 205 19.75 7.33 -5.03
CA GLU A 205 20.11 8.69 -4.60
C GLU A 205 21.26 9.26 -5.46
N PRO A 206 21.05 10.38 -6.19
CA PRO A 206 22.14 11.21 -6.74
C PRO A 206 22.72 12.16 -5.68
#